data_AF-A0A7J3XDB1-F1
#
_entry.id   AF-A0A7J3XDB1-F1
#
_cell.length_a   1.000
_cell.length_b   1.000
_cell.length_c   1.000
_cell.angle_alpha   90.00
_cell.angle_beta   90.00
_cell.angle_gamma   90.00
#
_symmetry.space_group_name_H-M   'P 1'
#
loop_
_entity.id
_entity.type
_entity.pdbx_description
1 polymer ?
#
loop_
_entity_poly.entity_id
_entity_poly.type
_entity_poly.pdbx_seq_one_letter_code
_entity_poly.pdbx_strand_id
1 'polypeptide(L)'
;MQKILLIEDLSVRVGKKKILEDINLEIEEGEIFTIIGPNGCGKTTLAYSIMGIPTVRVEKGRIVFQGREITRLSVERRARLGIALAFQNPPPLKGILLKDLLATIAKKEVESELVSDLLEREVNVGFSGGEKRVSELIQVISMKPKLAILDEIDSG
;
A
#
# COMPACT_ATOMS: atom_id res chain seq x y z
N MET A 1 -12.01 -3.27 -21.32
CA MET A 1 -11.60 -3.79 -19.99
C MET A 1 -12.22 -2.89 -18.92
N GLN A 2 -12.36 -3.38 -17.68
CA GLN A 2 -13.00 -2.61 -16.61
C GLN A 2 -11.94 -1.82 -15.83
N LYS A 3 -12.14 -0.51 -15.65
CA LYS A 3 -11.27 0.35 -14.83
C LYS A 3 -11.33 -0.09 -13.37
N ILE A 4 -10.20 -0.46 -12.78
CA ILE A 4 -10.12 -0.82 -11.36
C ILE A 4 -9.91 0.42 -10.49
N LEU A 5 -9.11 1.38 -10.96
CA LEU A 5 -8.84 2.65 -10.28
C LEU A 5 -9.00 3.81 -11.27
N LEU A 6 -9.68 4.86 -10.82
CA LEU A 6 -9.82 6.13 -11.52
C LEU A 6 -9.55 7.27 -10.54
N ILE A 7 -8.68 8.20 -10.93
CA ILE A 7 -8.34 9.41 -10.20
C ILE A 7 -8.62 10.59 -11.12
N GLU A 8 -9.44 11.54 -10.65
CA GLU A 8 -9.84 12.72 -11.41
C GLU A 8 -9.52 14.00 -10.64
N ASP A 9 -8.75 14.89 -11.27
CA ASP A 9 -8.34 16.21 -10.77
C ASP A 9 -7.83 16.24 -9.33
N LEU A 10 -7.08 15.20 -8.94
CA LEU A 10 -6.66 15.00 -7.57
C LEU A 10 -5.59 16.01 -7.16
N SER A 11 -5.90 16.83 -6.15
CA SER A 11 -4.94 17.72 -5.50
C SER A 11 -4.82 17.39 -4.02
N VAL A 12 -3.59 17.27 -3.53
CA VAL A 12 -3.30 16.73 -2.19
C VAL A 12 -2.26 17.57 -1.46
N ARG A 13 -2.50 17.79 -0.16
CA ARG A 13 -1.55 18.38 0.77
C ARG A 13 -0.92 17.37 1.71
N VAL A 14 0.32 17.66 2.08
CA VAL A 14 1.02 17.08 3.23
C VAL A 14 1.34 18.23 4.19
N GLY A 15 0.71 18.23 5.36
CA GLY A 15 0.71 19.39 6.26
C GLY A 15 0.18 20.64 5.56
N LYS A 16 1.01 21.68 5.46
CA LYS A 16 0.64 22.95 4.78
C LYS A 16 1.04 23.01 3.31
N LYS A 17 1.81 22.05 2.79
CA LYS A 17 2.33 22.11 1.42
C LYS A 17 1.43 21.34 0.45
N LYS A 18 1.08 21.95 -0.68
CA LYS A 18 0.45 21.26 -1.82
C LYS A 18 1.53 20.45 -2.54
N ILE A 19 1.29 19.15 -2.70
CA ILE A 19 2.26 18.20 -3.28
C ILE A 19 1.75 17.66 -4.62
N LEU A 20 0.46 17.30 -4.70
CA LEU A 20 -0.19 16.88 -5.94
C LEU A 20 -1.11 17.98 -6.44
N GLU A 21 -1.10 18.21 -7.75
CA GLU A 21 -1.91 19.22 -8.42
C GLU A 21 -2.56 18.59 -9.66
N ASP A 22 -3.89 18.57 -9.68
CA ASP A 22 -4.72 18.15 -10.81
C ASP A 22 -4.30 16.82 -11.47
N ILE A 23 -3.96 15.83 -10.63
CA ILE A 23 -3.53 14.50 -11.08
C ILE A 23 -4.72 13.71 -11.61
N ASN A 24 -4.55 13.15 -12.81
CA ASN A 24 -5.50 12.25 -13.46
C ASN A 24 -4.79 10.93 -13.76
N LEU A 25 -5.40 9.81 -13.38
CA LEU A 25 -4.83 8.48 -13.56
C LEU A 25 -5.95 7.44 -13.72
N GLU A 26 -5.76 6.52 -14.65
CA GLU A 26 -6.64 5.37 -14.86
C GLU A 26 -5.80 4.11 -14.89
N ILE A 27 -6.28 3.06 -14.21
CA ILE A 27 -5.67 1.74 -14.22
C ILE A 27 -6.77 0.71 -14.50
N GLU A 28 -6.54 -0.20 -15.43
CA GLU A 28 -7.44 -1.31 -15.73
C GLU A 28 -7.13 -2.54 -14.87
N GLU A 29 -8.14 -3.40 -14.70
CA GLU A 29 -7.95 -4.66 -13.98
C GLU A 29 -6.95 -5.58 -14.72
N GLY A 30 -5.99 -6.13 -13.96
CA GLY A 30 -4.93 -7.00 -14.49
C GLY A 30 -3.70 -6.26 -15.00
N GLU A 31 -3.68 -4.92 -14.99
CA GLU A 31 -2.52 -4.13 -15.39
C GLU A 31 -1.50 -3.98 -14.26
N ILE A 32 -0.22 -3.93 -14.65
CA ILE A 32 0.87 -3.46 -13.80
C ILE A 32 1.20 -2.03 -14.25
N PHE A 33 0.96 -1.06 -13.37
CA PHE A 33 1.21 0.34 -13.64
C PHE A 33 2.38 0.85 -12.80
N THR A 34 3.39 1.46 -13.44
CA THR A 34 4.57 2.00 -12.77
C THR A 34 4.56 3.53 -12.80
N ILE A 35 4.71 4.16 -11.64
CA ILE A 35 4.90 5.61 -11.52
C ILE A 35 6.39 5.88 -11.34
N ILE A 36 6.99 6.59 -12.29
CA ILE A 36 8.40 7.01 -12.25
C ILE A 36 8.49 8.52 -12.10
N GLY A 37 9.56 8.98 -11.44
CA GLY A 37 9.81 10.40 -11.25
C GLY A 37 10.84 10.67 -10.16
N PRO A 38 11.42 11.89 -10.11
CA PRO A 38 12.46 12.22 -9.15
C PRO A 38 11.96 12.18 -7.70
N ASN A 39 12.89 12.16 -6.75
CA ASN A 39 12.54 12.20 -5.33
C ASN A 39 11.79 13.49 -5.00
N GLY A 40 10.72 13.36 -4.22
CA GLY A 40 9.86 14.50 -3.85
C GLY A 40 8.84 14.94 -4.89
N CYS A 41 8.71 14.26 -6.04
CA CYS A 41 7.70 14.61 -7.05
C CYS A 41 6.25 14.16 -6.70
N GLY A 42 6.05 13.53 -5.53
CA GLY A 42 4.73 13.16 -5.04
C GLY A 42 4.30 11.70 -5.23
N LYS A 43 5.20 10.80 -5.66
CA LYS A 43 4.90 9.35 -5.86
C LYS A 43 4.27 8.70 -4.62
N THR A 44 4.99 8.75 -3.49
CA THR A 44 4.48 8.29 -2.18
C THR A 44 3.21 9.03 -1.76
N THR A 45 3.09 10.33 -2.06
CA THR A 45 1.87 11.08 -1.75
C THR A 45 0.67 10.55 -2.53
N LEU A 46 0.86 10.17 -3.80
CA LEU A 46 -0.20 9.58 -4.61
C LEU A 46 -0.59 8.19 -4.08
N ALA A 47 0.40 7.32 -3.78
CA ALA A 47 0.16 6.02 -3.16
C ALA A 47 -0.64 6.14 -1.85
N TYR A 48 -0.23 7.08 -0.98
CA TYR A 48 -0.89 7.33 0.31
C TYR A 48 -2.28 7.91 0.14
N SER A 49 -2.52 8.70 -0.90
CA SER A 49 -3.85 9.25 -1.21
C SER A 49 -4.83 8.18 -1.66
N ILE A 50 -4.36 7.20 -2.44
CA ILE A 50 -5.16 6.05 -2.88
C ILE A 50 -5.47 5.15 -1.68
N MET A 51 -4.50 4.91 -0.79
CA MET A 51 -4.72 4.11 0.42
C MET A 51 -5.51 4.88 1.52
N GLY A 52 -5.56 6.20 1.44
CA GLY A 52 -6.25 7.07 2.41
C GLY A 52 -5.47 7.31 3.71
N ILE A 53 -4.13 7.27 3.66
CA ILE A 53 -3.26 7.44 4.84
C ILE A 53 -3.50 8.83 5.48
N PRO A 54 -3.72 8.95 6.79
CA PRO A 54 -4.09 10.23 7.43
C PRO A 54 -3.06 11.36 7.34
N THR A 55 -1.82 11.06 6.96
CA THR A 55 -0.76 12.07 6.78
C THR A 55 -0.95 12.92 5.53
N VAL A 56 -1.81 12.48 4.60
CA VAL A 56 -2.17 13.22 3.39
C VAL A 56 -3.62 13.71 3.45
N ARG A 57 -3.89 14.88 2.88
CA ARG A 57 -5.23 15.47 2.80
C ARG A 57 -5.60 15.81 1.37
N VAL A 58 -6.65 15.17 0.85
CA VAL A 58 -7.25 15.50 -0.45
C VAL A 58 -7.99 16.84 -0.32
N GLU A 59 -7.60 17.83 -1.14
CA GLU A 59 -8.27 19.14 -1.21
C GLU A 59 -9.31 19.21 -2.33
N LYS A 60 -9.01 18.60 -3.47
CA LYS A 60 -9.81 18.62 -4.71
C LYS A 60 -9.70 17.26 -5.40
N GLY A 61 -10.71 16.93 -6.19
CA GLY A 61 -10.76 15.74 -7.02
C GLY A 61 -11.39 14.56 -6.30
N ARG A 62 -11.40 13.42 -6.97
CA ARG A 62 -11.95 12.17 -6.41
C ARG A 62 -11.14 10.96 -6.83
N ILE A 63 -11.25 9.92 -6.00
CA ILE A 63 -10.66 8.62 -6.23
C ILE A 63 -11.81 7.61 -6.27
N VAL A 64 -11.90 6.86 -7.35
CA VAL A 64 -12.92 5.83 -7.60
C VAL A 64 -12.21 4.49 -7.73
N PHE A 65 -12.65 3.51 -6.95
CA PHE A 65 -12.12 2.15 -6.95
C PHE A 65 -13.25 1.16 -7.20
N GLN A 66 -13.11 0.32 -8.23
CA GLN A 66 -14.15 -0.61 -8.69
C GLN A 66 -15.52 0.05 -8.88
N GLY A 67 -15.54 1.23 -9.50
CA GLY A 67 -16.77 2.02 -9.72
C GLY A 67 -17.35 2.71 -8.48
N ARG A 68 -16.72 2.57 -7.30
CA ARG A 68 -17.14 3.22 -6.05
C ARG A 68 -16.21 4.38 -5.70
N GLU A 69 -16.76 5.55 -5.44
CA GLU A 69 -15.96 6.65 -4.90
C GLU A 69 -15.46 6.33 -3.48
N ILE A 70 -14.15 6.43 -3.27
CA ILE A 70 -13.47 6.12 -2.01
C ILE A 70 -12.79 7.34 -1.37
N THR A 71 -12.85 8.51 -2.00
CA THR A 71 -12.14 9.75 -1.60
C THR A 71 -12.20 10.05 -0.10
N ARG A 72 -13.36 9.84 0.53
CA ARG A 72 -13.60 10.13 1.96
C ARG A 72 -13.64 8.89 2.86
N LEU A 73 -13.35 7.70 2.33
CA LEU A 73 -13.29 6.48 3.12
C LEU A 73 -11.96 6.41 3.89
N SER A 74 -12.03 5.88 5.11
CA SER A 74 -10.86 5.61 5.95
C SER A 74 -9.99 4.49 5.37
N VAL A 75 -8.73 4.42 5.83
CA VAL A 75 -7.77 3.37 5.48
C VAL A 75 -8.37 1.98 5.68
N GLU A 76 -9.04 1.73 6.81
CA GLU A 76 -9.60 0.41 7.12
C GLU A 76 -10.74 0.03 6.16
N ARG A 77 -11.55 1.00 5.73
CA ARG A 77 -12.61 0.75 4.74
C ARG A 77 -12.01 0.47 3.37
N ARG A 78 -10.96 1.19 2.97
CA ARG A 78 -10.24 0.95 1.70
C ARG A 78 -9.53 -0.41 1.70
N ALA A 79 -8.89 -0.78 2.81
CA ALA A 79 -8.29 -2.10 3.01
C ALA A 79 -9.33 -3.22 2.84
N ARG A 80 -10.50 -3.09 3.49
CA ARG A 80 -11.60 -4.07 3.34
C ARG A 80 -12.18 -4.16 1.93
N LEU A 81 -12.06 -3.10 1.12
CA LEU A 81 -12.44 -3.15 -0.30
C LEU A 81 -11.42 -3.91 -1.15
N GLY A 82 -10.23 -4.18 -0.62
CA GLY A 82 -9.16 -4.93 -1.27
C GLY A 82 -8.00 -4.08 -1.77
N ILE A 83 -7.78 -2.89 -1.21
CA ILE A 83 -6.59 -2.07 -1.49
C ILE A 83 -5.52 -2.40 -0.44
N ALA A 84 -4.31 -2.76 -0.86
CA ALA A 84 -3.17 -2.97 0.01
C ALA A 84 -2.01 -2.03 -0.37
N LEU A 85 -1.20 -1.68 0.61
CA LEU A 85 -0.02 -0.84 0.46
C LEU A 85 1.17 -1.55 1.10
N ALA A 86 2.23 -1.76 0.32
CA ALA A 86 3.58 -2.01 0.84
C ALA A 86 4.28 -0.66 1.03
N PHE A 87 4.79 -0.43 2.23
CA PHE A 87 5.50 0.77 2.62
C PHE A 87 6.97 0.69 2.23
N GLN A 88 7.55 1.82 1.87
CA GLN A 88 9.00 1.91 1.66
C GLN A 88 9.82 1.41 2.87
N ASN A 89 9.37 1.75 4.09
CA ASN A 89 10.05 1.39 5.33
C ASN A 89 9.05 0.83 6.34
N PRO A 90 8.80 -0.49 6.35
CA PRO A 90 7.85 -1.07 7.28
C PRO A 90 8.42 -1.04 8.72
N PRO A 91 7.60 -0.64 9.71
CA PRO A 91 8.06 -0.53 11.08
C PRO A 91 8.29 -1.92 11.72
N PRO A 92 9.20 -2.02 12.71
CA PRO A 92 9.30 -3.20 13.58
C PRO A 92 8.10 -3.29 14.51
N LEU A 93 7.52 -4.49 14.65
CA LEU A 93 6.46 -4.78 15.62
C LEU A 93 6.98 -5.79 16.65
N LYS A 94 7.40 -5.26 17.80
CA LYS A 94 7.88 -6.06 18.93
C LYS A 94 6.73 -6.82 19.58
N GLY A 95 6.98 -8.05 20.02
CA GLY A 95 5.99 -8.93 20.64
C GLY A 95 4.97 -9.54 19.67
N ILE A 96 5.14 -9.36 18.35
CA ILE A 96 4.28 -9.95 17.32
C ILE A 96 5.14 -10.78 16.39
N LEU A 97 4.94 -12.10 16.37
CA LEU A 97 5.62 -12.98 15.43
C LEU A 97 5.04 -12.83 14.03
N LEU A 98 5.88 -13.00 13.00
CA LEU A 98 5.44 -12.90 11.61
C LEU A 98 4.35 -13.93 11.28
N LYS A 99 4.48 -15.17 11.78
CA LYS A 99 3.46 -16.21 11.58
C LYS A 99 2.09 -15.82 12.13
N ASP A 100 2.04 -15.18 13.30
CA ASP A 100 0.80 -14.80 13.96
C ASP A 100 0.12 -13.65 13.21
N LEU A 101 0.92 -12.68 12.73
CA LEU A 101 0.42 -11.60 11.89
C LEU A 101 -0.12 -12.13 10.56
N LEU A 102 0.62 -12.99 9.88
CA LEU A 102 0.18 -13.60 8.62
C LEU A 102 -1.07 -14.45 8.80
N ALA A 103 -1.15 -15.22 9.89
CA ALA A 103 -2.33 -16.01 10.20
C ALA A 103 -3.57 -15.14 10.43
N THR A 104 -3.38 -14.00 11.09
CA THR A 104 -4.45 -13.00 11.33
C THR A 104 -4.91 -12.37 10.02
N ILE A 105 -3.98 -11.98 9.14
CA ILE A 105 -4.29 -11.35 7.84
C ILE A 105 -5.00 -12.34 6.92
N ALA A 106 -4.44 -13.54 6.77
CA ALA A 106 -4.94 -14.57 5.85
C ALA A 106 -6.17 -15.31 6.41
N LYS A 107 -6.45 -15.18 7.71
CA LYS A 107 -7.45 -15.96 8.47
C LYS A 107 -7.22 -17.47 8.42
N LYS A 108 -5.97 -17.88 8.28
CA LYS A 108 -5.48 -19.26 8.24
C LYS A 108 -3.97 -19.26 8.40
N GLU A 109 -3.37 -20.38 8.79
CA GLU A 109 -1.92 -20.50 8.77
C GLU A 109 -1.35 -20.29 7.35
N VAL A 110 -0.21 -19.59 7.31
CA VAL A 110 0.51 -19.28 6.08
C VAL A 110 1.85 -20.01 6.14
N GLU A 111 1.96 -21.04 5.31
CA GLU A 111 3.22 -21.74 5.07
C GLU A 111 3.88 -21.12 3.84
N SER A 112 5.15 -20.76 3.95
CA SER A 112 5.92 -20.21 2.83
C SER A 112 7.40 -20.45 3.05
N GLU A 113 8.02 -21.17 2.10
CA GLU A 113 9.46 -21.43 2.10
C GLU A 113 10.29 -20.14 2.02
N LEU A 114 9.74 -19.08 1.42
CA LEU A 114 10.43 -17.78 1.28
C LEU A 114 10.65 -17.07 2.62
N VAL A 115 9.83 -17.38 3.62
CA VAL A 115 9.88 -16.72 4.93
C VAL A 115 9.95 -17.73 6.08
N SER A 116 10.26 -18.99 5.82
CA SER A 116 10.27 -20.05 6.84
C SER A 116 11.09 -19.66 8.07
N ASP A 117 12.27 -19.08 7.84
CA ASP A 117 13.21 -18.67 8.87
C ASP A 117 12.80 -17.35 9.56
N LEU A 118 11.80 -16.66 9.01
CA LEU A 118 11.24 -15.40 9.53
C LEU A 118 9.95 -15.61 10.33
N LEU A 119 9.23 -16.70 10.12
CA LEU A 119 7.91 -16.97 10.72
C LEU A 119 7.93 -16.91 12.25
N GLU A 120 8.99 -17.43 12.86
CA GLU A 120 9.20 -17.49 14.31
C GLU A 120 9.86 -16.23 14.89
N ARG A 121 10.12 -15.21 14.06
CA ARG A 121 10.75 -13.95 14.49
C ARG A 121 9.71 -12.85 14.63
N GLU A 122 10.00 -11.88 15.49
CA GLU A 122 9.21 -10.66 15.61
C GLU A 122 9.25 -9.85 14.30
N VAL A 123 8.09 -9.33 13.88
CA VAL A 123 7.93 -8.67 12.57
C VAL A 123 8.91 -7.51 12.42
N ASN A 124 9.78 -7.60 11.41
CA ASN A 124 10.77 -6.59 11.02
C ASN A 124 11.81 -6.23 12.11
N VAL A 125 11.90 -6.98 13.22
CA VAL A 125 12.88 -6.76 14.28
C VAL A 125 14.19 -7.44 13.92
N GLY A 126 15.24 -6.66 13.70
CA GLY A 126 16.55 -7.17 13.31
C GLY A 126 16.57 -7.81 11.91
N PHE A 127 15.53 -7.59 11.10
CA PHE A 127 15.50 -8.03 9.71
C PHE A 127 16.45 -7.17 8.88
N SER A 128 17.20 -7.82 7.98
CA SER A 128 17.92 -7.16 6.88
C SER A 128 16.95 -6.43 5.94
N GLY A 129 17.47 -5.57 5.06
CA GLY A 129 16.64 -4.89 4.06
C GLY A 129 15.85 -5.86 3.18
N GLY A 130 16.51 -6.94 2.72
CA GLY A 130 15.87 -8.00 1.94
C GLY A 130 14.78 -8.75 2.72
N GLU A 131 15.07 -9.13 3.97
CA GLU A 131 14.08 -9.81 4.83
C GLU A 131 12.85 -8.93 5.09
N LYS A 132 13.02 -7.62 5.29
CA LYS A 132 11.89 -6.68 5.43
C LYS A 132 11.03 -6.64 4.17
N ARG A 133 11.65 -6.58 2.99
CA ARG A 133 10.91 -6.60 1.71
C ARG A 133 10.12 -7.89 1.53
N VAL A 134 10.76 -9.04 1.76
CA VAL A 134 10.06 -10.34 1.63
C VAL A 134 8.93 -10.44 2.66
N SER A 135 9.18 -10.02 3.91
CA SER A 135 8.17 -9.99 4.98
C SER A 135 6.97 -9.10 4.63
N GLU A 136 7.19 -7.95 4.00
CA GLU A 136 6.11 -7.06 3.60
C GLU A 136 5.33 -7.58 2.39
N LEU A 137 6.03 -8.10 1.38
CA LEU A 137 5.40 -8.70 0.21
C LEU A 137 4.50 -9.88 0.60
N ILE A 138 4.95 -10.76 1.49
CA ILE A 138 4.12 -11.88 1.95
C ILE A 138 2.90 -11.40 2.74
N GLN A 139 2.99 -10.30 3.49
CA GLN A 139 1.84 -9.69 4.16
C GLN A 139 0.83 -9.15 3.15
N VAL A 140 1.27 -8.40 2.14
CA VAL A 140 0.40 -7.87 1.07
C VAL A 140 -0.25 -9.01 0.29
N ILE A 141 0.51 -10.04 -0.11
CA ILE A 141 -0.03 -11.20 -0.83
C ILE A 141 -1.07 -11.94 0.03
N SER A 142 -0.80 -12.09 1.33
CA SER A 142 -1.71 -12.76 2.27
C SER A 142 -3.05 -12.04 2.42
N MET A 143 -3.10 -10.73 2.18
CA MET A 143 -4.37 -9.97 2.14
C MET A 143 -5.24 -10.30 0.93
N LYS A 144 -4.68 -10.95 -0.11
CA LYS A 144 -5.32 -11.18 -1.41
C LYS A 144 -5.99 -9.91 -1.98
N PRO A 145 -5.21 -8.82 -2.14
CA PRO A 145 -5.75 -7.54 -2.56
C PRO A 145 -6.22 -7.61 -4.01
N LYS A 146 -7.17 -6.73 -4.33
CA LYS A 146 -7.58 -6.45 -5.71
C LYS A 146 -6.71 -5.35 -6.34
N LEU A 147 -6.16 -4.45 -5.53
CA LEU A 147 -5.15 -3.47 -5.92
C LEU A 147 -4.02 -3.49 -4.88
N ALA A 148 -2.82 -3.84 -5.31
CA ALA A 148 -1.61 -3.71 -4.51
C ALA A 148 -0.83 -2.48 -4.97
N ILE A 149 -0.48 -1.61 -4.02
CA ILE A 149 0.36 -0.42 -4.25
C ILE A 149 1.69 -0.71 -3.57
N LEU A 150 2.77 -0.55 -4.32
CA LEU A 150 4.10 -0.90 -3.86
C LEU A 150 4.98 0.34 -3.97
N ASP A 151 5.25 1.00 -2.84
CA ASP A 151 5.96 2.29 -2.81
C ASP A 151 7.48 2.07 -2.64
N GLU A 152 8.26 2.38 -3.68
CA GLU A 152 9.74 2.31 -3.71
C GLU A 152 10.35 0.94 -3.30
N ILE A 153 9.84 -0.14 -3.89
CA ILE A 153 10.31 -1.54 -3.69
C ILE A 153 11.78 -1.77 -4.10
N ASP A 154 12.35 -0.86 -4.86
CA ASP A 154 13.73 -0.89 -5.35
C ASP A 154 14.72 -0.17 -4.41
N SER A 155 14.23 0.58 -3.41
CA SER A 155 15.08 1.36 -2.51
C SER A 155 15.67 0.51 -1.38
N GLY A 156 16.97 0.18 -1.49
CA GLY A 156 17.72 -0.69 -0.57
C GLY A 156 18.65 -1.67 -1.27
#